data_AF-A0A821BU85-F1
#
_entry.id   AF-A0A821BU85-F1
#
_cell.length_a   1.000
_cell.length_b   1.000
_cell.length_c   1.000
_cell.angle_alpha   90.00
_cell.angle_beta   90.00
_cell.angle_gamma   90.00
#
_symmetry.space_group_name_H-M   'P 1'
#
loop_
_entity.id
_entity.type
_entity.pdbx_description
1 polymer ?
#
loop_
_entity_poly.entity_id
_entity_poly.type
_entity_poly.pdbx_seq_one_letter_code
_entity_poly.pdbx_strand_id
1 'polypeptide(L)' 'HKLDVLTCGRQTGLVQKAICSGFFRNAAKRDPQEGYRTLVDSQVVYIHPSSSIYHRQPEWYV' A
#
# COMPACT_ATOMS: atom_id res chain seq x y z
N HIS A 1 7.96 22.73 -15.31
CA HIS A 1 8.79 21.94 -14.38
C HIS A 1 9.64 20.96 -15.18
N LYS A 2 10.95 20.89 -14.90
CA LYS A 2 11.82 19.84 -15.43
C LYS A 2 12.04 18.85 -14.28
N LEU A 3 11.45 17.66 -14.40
CA LEU A 3 11.64 16.58 -13.44
C LEU A 3 12.70 15.64 -14.00
N ASP A 4 13.71 15.33 -13.19
CA ASP A 4 14.76 14.41 -13.60
C ASP A 4 14.22 12.98 -13.65
N VAL A 5 14.58 12.26 -14.71
CA VAL A 5 14.22 10.84 -14.87
C VAL A 5 15.30 10.00 -14.20
N LEU A 6 14.96 9.41 -13.05
CA LEU A 6 15.86 8.61 -12.24
C LEU A 6 15.36 7.16 -12.11
N THR A 7 16.27 6.23 -11.86
CA THR A 7 15.96 4.81 -11.62
C THR A 7 16.23 4.43 -10.15
N CYS A 8 15.43 3.53 -9.59
CA CYS A 8 15.66 2.98 -8.25
C CYS A 8 16.61 1.77 -8.23
N GLY A 9 16.99 1.23 -9.40
CA GLY A 9 17.75 -0.02 -9.48
C GLY A 9 17.12 -1.14 -8.66
N ARG A 10 17.90 -1.79 -7.78
CA ARG A 10 17.42 -2.85 -6.87
C ARG A 10 16.81 -2.33 -5.56
N GLN A 11 16.81 -1.01 -5.34
CA GLN A 11 16.30 -0.40 -4.11
C GLN A 11 14.78 -0.17 -4.20
N THR A 12 14.01 -1.27 -4.13
CA THR A 12 12.54 -1.25 -4.23
C THR A 12 11.86 -0.36 -3.19
N GLY A 13 12.51 -0.13 -2.05
CA GLY A 13 12.05 0.79 -1.02
C GLY A 13 11.85 2.24 -1.50
N LEU A 14 12.59 2.70 -2.51
CA LEU A 14 12.40 4.04 -3.07
C LEU A 14 11.07 4.15 -3.82
N VAL A 15 10.72 3.14 -4.61
CA VAL A 15 9.43 3.07 -5.32
C VAL A 15 8.28 2.94 -4.34
N GLN A 16 8.43 2.11 -3.30
CA GLN A 16 7.42 1.98 -2.24
C GLN A 16 7.17 3.33 -1.53
N LYS A 17 8.24 4.06 -1.19
CA LYS A 17 8.12 5.39 -0.57
C LYS A 17 7.47 6.40 -1.51
N ALA A 18 7.80 6.38 -2.80
CA ALA A 18 7.19 7.27 -3.79
C ALA A 18 5.68 7.00 -3.92
N ILE A 19 5.27 5.73 -4.04
CA ILE A 19 3.84 5.36 -4.05
C ILE A 19 3.17 5.81 -2.74
N CYS A 20 3.79 5.50 -1.60
CA CYS A 20 3.25 5.88 -0.29
C CYS A 20 3.10 7.41 -0.16
N SER A 21 4.05 8.22 -0.66
CA SER A 21 3.93 9.68 -0.60
C SER A 21 2.72 10.25 -1.35
N GLY A 22 2.26 9.57 -2.42
CA GLY A 22 1.07 9.98 -3.17
C GLY A 22 -0.22 9.36 -2.67
N PHE A 23 -0.16 8.13 -2.16
CA PHE A 23 -1.33 7.31 -1.83
C PHE A 23 -1.51 7.04 -0.34
N PHE A 24 -0.77 7.68 0.57
CA PHE A 24 -0.86 7.42 2.02
C PHE A 24 -2.27 7.52 2.61
N ARG A 25 -3.16 8.33 2.01
CA ARG A 25 -4.58 8.43 2.40
C ARG A 25 -5.38 7.16 2.11
N ASN A 26 -4.90 6.30 1.22
CA ASN A 26 -5.54 5.03 0.85
C ASN A 26 -4.97 3.85 1.65
N ALA A 27 -4.10 4.12 2.64
CA ALA A 27 -3.51 3.08 3.47
C ALA A 27 -4.56 2.35 4.31
N ALA A 28 -4.36 1.04 4.48
CA ALA A 28 -5.17 0.20 5.33
C ALA A 28 -4.30 -0.70 6.22
N LYS A 29 -4.81 -0.97 7.43
CA LYS A 29 -4.19 -1.86 8.40
C LYS A 29 -5.03 -3.13 8.55
N ARG A 30 -4.37 -4.27 8.71
CA ARG A 30 -5.03 -5.53 9.07
C ARG A 30 -5.80 -5.35 10.38
N ASP A 31 -7.07 -5.71 10.36
CA ASP A 31 -7.91 -5.72 11.55
C ASP A 31 -7.74 -7.05 12.31
N PRO A 32 -7.70 -7.04 13.66
CA PRO A 32 -7.59 -8.26 14.45
C PRO A 32 -8.80 -9.19 14.34
N GLN A 33 -9.99 -8.66 14.01
CA GLN A 33 -11.21 -9.44 13.86
C GLN A 33 -11.38 -9.91 12.42
N GLU A 34 -11.49 -8.98 11.46
CA GLU A 34 -11.77 -9.33 10.07
C GLU A 34 -11.29 -8.28 9.06
N GLY A 35 -10.62 -8.77 8.02
CA GLY A 35 -10.22 -7.95 6.87
C GLY A 35 -9.20 -6.87 7.25
N TYR A 36 -9.39 -5.69 6.68
CA TYR A 36 -8.53 -4.52 6.87
C TYR A 36 -9.38 -3.29 7.09
N ARG A 37 -8.83 -2.30 7.80
CA ARG A 37 -9.46 -0.98 7.97
C ARG A 37 -8.62 0.10 7.33
N THR A 38 -9.26 0.93 6.53
CA THR A 38 -8.67 2.16 5.99
C THR A 38 -8.31 3.12 7.12
N LEU A 39 -7.22 3.87 6.97
CA LEU A 39 -6.77 4.80 8.00
C LEU A 39 -7.57 6.10 8.09
N VAL A 40 -8.24 6.48 6.99
CA VAL A 40 -8.94 7.77 6.93
C VAL A 40 -10.32 7.70 7.58
N ASP A 41 -11.06 6.63 7.34
CA ASP A 41 -12.47 6.48 7.72
C ASP A 41 -12.80 5.13 8.39
N SER A 42 -11.79 4.28 8.65
CA SER A 42 -11.95 2.98 9.33
C SER A 42 -12.93 2.02 8.63
N GLN A 43 -13.13 2.22 7.32
CA GLN A 43 -13.95 1.36 6.47
C GLN A 43 -13.31 -0.03 6.37
N VAL A 44 -14.14 -1.06 6.56
CA VAL A 44 -13.71 -2.45 6.37
C VAL A 44 -13.57 -2.75 4.88
N VAL A 45 -12.41 -3.25 4.49
CA VAL A 45 -12.02 -3.57 3.13
C VAL A 45 -11.24 -4.89 3.08
N TYR A 46 -11.16 -5.50 1.89
CA TYR A 46 -10.51 -6.79 1.69
C TYR A 46 -9.55 -6.73 0.50
N ILE A 47 -8.48 -7.53 0.56
CA ILE A 47 -7.59 -7.71 -0.59
C ILE A 47 -8.34 -8.51 -1.65
N HIS A 48 -8.44 -7.95 -2.86
CA HIS A 48 -9.10 -8.62 -3.99
C HIS A 48 -8.32 -9.88 -4.43
N PRO A 49 -8.99 -11.00 -4.81
CA PRO A 49 -8.32 -12.25 -5.19
C PRO A 49 -7.34 -12.15 -6.36
N SER A 50 -7.50 -11.14 -7.23
CA SER A 50 -6.56 -10.91 -8.34
C SER A 50 -5.22 -10.32 -7.90
N SER A 51 -5.10 -9.90 -6.64
CA SER A 51 -3.88 -9.29 -6.12
C SER A 51 -2.80 -10.33 -5.85
N SER A 52 -1.57 -10.04 -6.25
CA SER A 52 -0.40 -10.91 -5.98
C SER A 52 -0.10 -11.11 -4.49
N ILE A 53 -0.71 -10.31 -3.61
CA ILE A 53 -0.54 -10.41 -2.15
C ILE A 53 -1.71 -11.09 -1.43
N TYR A 54 -2.72 -11.60 -2.15
CA TYR A 54 -3.92 -12.22 -1.55
C TYR A 54 -3.56 -13.30 -0.51
N HIS A 55 -2.52 -14.09 -0.77
CA HIS A 55 -2.07 -15.17 0.13
C HIS A 55 -1.03 -14.75 1.19
N ARG A 56 -0.55 -13.50 1.18
CA ARG A 56 0.54 -13.05 2.09
C ARG A 56 0.06 -12.30 3.33
N GLN A 57 -1.22 -11.90 3.38
CA GLN A 57 -1.87 -11.21 4.51
C GLN A 57 -0.96 -10.23 5.29
N PRO A 58 -0.41 -9.19 4.63
CA PRO A 58 0.49 -8.23 5.28
C PRO A 58 -0.22 -7.46 6.40
N GLU A 59 0.54 -6.89 7.33
CA GLU A 59 -0.06 -6.03 8.38
C GLU A 59 -0.56 -4.70 7.81
N TRP A 60 0.12 -4.19 6.77
CA TRP A 60 -0.13 -2.88 6.17
C TRP A 60 -0.11 -2.96 4.65
N TYR A 61 -0.98 -2.19 4.00
CA TYR A 61 -0.87 -1.91 2.58
C TYR A 61 -1.33 -0.49 2.24
N VAL A 62 -0.88 -0.03 1.08
CA VAL A 62 -1.26 1.24 0.43
C VAL A 62 -1.75 0.93 -0.96
#